data_AF-A0A0A1PQ11-F1
#
_entry.id   AF-A0A0A1PQ11-F1
#
_cell.length_a   1.000
_cell.length_b   1.000
_cell.length_c   1.000
_cell.angle_alpha   90.00
_cell.angle_beta   90.00
_cell.angle_gamma   90.00
#
_symmetry.space_group_name_H-M   'P 1'
#
loop_
_entity.id
_entity.type
_entity.pdbx_description
1 polymer ?
#
loop_
_entity_poly.entity_id
_entity_poly.type
_entity_poly.pdbx_seq_one_letter_code
_entity_poly.pdbx_strand_id
1 'polypeptide(L)' 'MSGKRSVALVDDERLLAALNEARRECLRALDVLPLHGADYRTVEGVAAAIEDLAGILSGAQGFSAPAHQRRAGGAR' A
#
# COMPACT_ATOMS: atom_id res chain seq x y z
N MET A 1 8.73 -35.34 10.92
CA MET A 1 9.32 -34.48 9.86
C MET A 1 8.63 -33.12 9.89
N SER A 2 9.18 -32.16 10.62
CA SER A 2 8.64 -30.80 10.72
C SER A 2 9.28 -29.94 9.63
N GLY A 3 8.49 -29.54 8.65
CA GLY A 3 8.94 -28.74 7.51
C GLY A 3 9.45 -27.38 7.96
N LYS A 4 10.66 -27.05 7.53
CA LYS A 4 11.38 -25.80 7.77
C LYS A 4 10.54 -24.61 7.31
N ARG A 5 9.78 -23.98 8.21
CA ARG A 5 9.24 -22.63 8.00
C ARG A 5 10.36 -21.63 8.23
N SER A 6 11.24 -21.49 7.24
CA SER A 6 12.18 -20.38 7.17
C SER A 6 11.41 -19.12 6.80
N VAL A 7 10.64 -18.59 7.75
CA VAL A 7 10.24 -17.19 7.71
C VAL A 7 11.51 -16.46 8.10
N ALA A 8 12.24 -15.96 7.11
CA ALA A 8 13.28 -14.98 7.39
C ALA A 8 12.59 -13.86 8.16
N LEU A 9 13.04 -13.61 9.39
CA LEU A 9 12.66 -12.43 10.15
C LEU A 9 13.08 -11.25 9.29
N VAL A 10 12.13 -10.69 8.54
CA VAL A 10 12.38 -9.46 7.78
C VAL A 10 12.63 -8.42 8.85
N ASP A 11 13.80 -7.81 8.80
CA ASP A 11 14.16 -6.68 9.64
C ASP A 11 13.12 -5.57 9.42
N ASP A 12 12.37 -5.23 10.47
CA ASP A 12 11.26 -4.27 10.40
C ASP A 12 11.74 -2.92 9.84
N GLU A 13 12.99 -2.53 10.09
CA GLU A 13 13.58 -1.31 9.52
C GLU A 13 13.76 -1.41 8.00
N ARG A 14 14.21 -2.57 7.51
CA ARG A 14 14.35 -2.81 6.06
C ARG A 14 13.00 -2.87 5.37
N LEU A 15 12.00 -3.46 6.03
CA LEU A 15 10.64 -3.50 5.51
C LEU A 15 10.04 -2.09 5.44
N LEU A 16 10.21 -1.29 6.50
CA LEU A 16 9.76 0.09 6.54
C LEU A 16 10.44 0.94 5.45
N ALA A 17 11.75 0.76 5.25
CA ALA A 17 12.50 1.45 4.20
C ALA A 17 11.95 1.10 2.81
N ALA A 18 11.69 -0.17 2.54
CA ALA A 18 11.14 -0.64 1.27
C ALA A 18 9.72 -0.11 1.02
N LEU A 19 8.86 -0.07 2.05
CA LEU A 19 7.52 0.52 1.93
C LEU A 19 7.59 2.01 1.62
N ASN A 20 8.45 2.75 2.33
CA ASN A 20 8.64 4.18 2.07
C ASN A 20 9.16 4.45 0.65
N GLU A 21 10.03 3.58 0.13
CA GLU A 21 10.50 3.66 -1.25
C GLU A 21 9.38 3.39 -2.25
N ALA A 22 8.62 2.32 -2.07
CA ALA A 22 7.48 1.99 -2.93
C ALA A 22 6.44 3.11 -2.98
N ARG A 23 6.11 3.72 -1.82
CA ARG A 23 5.22 4.88 -1.74
C ARG A 23 5.76 6.06 -2.54
N ARG A 24 7.06 6.38 -2.41
CA ARG A 24 7.68 7.46 -3.19
C ARG A 24 7.58 7.21 -4.68
N GLU A 25 7.76 5.97 -5.14
CA GLU A 25 7.60 5.64 -6.56
C GLU A 25 6.17 5.79 -7.05
N CYS A 26 5.17 5.41 -6.24
CA CYS A 26 3.77 5.66 -6.59
C CYS A 26 3.48 7.17 -6.74
N LEU A 27 3.94 7.99 -5.80
CA LEU A 27 3.77 9.44 -5.87
C LEU A 27 4.51 10.05 -7.06
N ARG A 28 5.75 9.62 -7.32
CA ARG A 28 6.50 10.00 -8.53
C ARG A 28 5.73 9.64 -9.80
N ALA A 29 5.15 8.44 -9.87
CA ALA A 29 4.37 8.00 -11.01
C ALA A 29 3.15 8.89 -11.26
N LEU A 30 2.48 9.36 -10.21
CA LEU A 30 1.37 10.33 -10.32
C LEU A 30 1.84 11.68 -10.89
N ASP A 31 3.06 12.12 -10.55
CA ASP A 31 3.61 13.40 -11.01
C ASP A 31 4.12 13.36 -12.46
N VAL A 32 4.72 12.24 -12.88
CA VAL A 32 5.44 12.17 -14.16
C VAL A 32 4.69 11.46 -15.28
N LEU A 33 3.74 10.57 -14.94
CA LEU A 33 2.97 9.85 -15.94
C LEU A 33 1.63 10.56 -16.20
N PRO A 34 1.14 10.58 -17.45
CA PRO A 34 -0.17 11.13 -17.78
C PRO A 34 -1.30 10.17 -17.35
N LEU A 35 -1.36 9.84 -16.07
CA LEU A 35 -2.39 9.00 -15.47
C LEU A 35 -3.67 9.82 -15.28
N HIS A 36 -4.81 9.22 -15.62
CA HIS A 36 -6.10 9.88 -15.51
C HIS A 36 -7.16 8.92 -14.98
N GLY A 37 -8.23 9.48 -14.41
CA GLY A 37 -9.43 8.73 -14.08
C GLY A 37 -9.16 7.55 -13.13
N ALA A 38 -9.42 6.34 -13.61
CA ALA A 38 -9.30 5.13 -12.80
C ALA A 38 -7.85 4.80 -12.46
N ASP A 39 -6.92 4.99 -13.39
CA ASP A 39 -5.51 4.61 -13.19
C ASP A 39 -4.85 5.52 -12.15
N TYR A 40 -5.14 6.83 -12.21
CA TYR A 40 -4.69 7.79 -11.19
C TYR A 40 -5.17 7.36 -9.80
N ARG A 41 -6.47 7.09 -9.63
CA ARG A 41 -7.06 6.68 -8.34
C ARG A 41 -6.50 5.36 -7.83
N THR A 42 -6.17 4.42 -8.73
CA THR A 42 -5.54 3.16 -8.36
C THR A 42 -4.15 3.40 -7.78
N VAL A 43 -3.31 4.20 -8.45
CA VAL A 43 -1.94 4.49 -7.96
C VAL A 43 -1.98 5.28 -6.66
N GLU A 44 -2.90 6.24 -6.53
CA GLU A 44 -3.16 6.98 -5.28
C GLU A 44 -3.60 6.04 -4.15
N GLY A 45 -4.52 5.11 -4.43
CA GLY A 45 -4.98 4.11 -3.47
C GLY A 45 -3.87 3.15 -3.02
N VAL A 46 -2.99 2.74 -3.94
CA VAL A 46 -1.82 1.93 -3.62
C VAL A 46 -0.86 2.70 -2.71
N ALA A 47 -0.58 3.97 -3.00
CA ALA A 47 0.28 4.81 -2.16
C ALA A 47 -0.27 4.95 -0.74
N ALA A 48 -1.58 5.14 -0.59
CA ALA A 48 -2.26 5.21 0.70
C ALA A 48 -2.18 3.88 1.47
N ALA A 49 -2.43 2.75 0.80
CA ALA A 49 -2.33 1.43 1.43
C ALA A 49 -0.90 1.14 1.94
N ILE A 50 0.13 1.56 1.20
CA ILE A 50 1.53 1.44 1.63
C ILE A 50 1.80 2.29 2.88
N GLU A 51 1.25 3.50 2.94
CA GLU A 51 1.35 4.38 4.11
C GLU A 51 0.68 3.76 5.35
N ASP A 52 -0.52 3.19 5.21
CA ASP A 52 -1.19 2.48 6.29
C ASP A 52 -0.34 1.29 6.79
N LEU A 53 0.22 0.49 5.87
CA LEU A 53 1.09 -0.64 6.23
C LEU A 53 2.33 -0.17 7.00
N ALA A 54 2.97 0.92 6.56
CA ALA A 54 4.12 1.50 7.25
C ALA A 54 3.73 2.04 8.64
N GLY A 55 2.54 2.61 8.76
CA GLY A 55 1.96 3.05 10.04
C GLY A 55 1.78 1.89 11.03
N ILE A 56 1.20 0.78 10.57
CA ILE A 56 1.03 -0.44 11.38
C ILE A 56 2.38 -0.97 11.88
N LEU A 57 3.38 -1.06 10.99
CA LEU A 57 4.72 -1.55 11.36
C LEU A 57 5.43 -0.61 12.35
N SER A 58 5.17 0.69 12.26
CA SER A 58 5.75 1.69 13.16
C SER A 58 5.01 1.78 14.52
N GLY A 59 3.94 1.00 14.73
CA GLY A 59 3.11 1.07 15.93
C GLY A 59 2.18 2.30 15.97
N ALA A 60 2.00 3.01 14.86
CA ALA A 60 1.00 4.06 14.74
C ALA A 60 -0.40 3.41 14.66
N GLN A 61 -1.32 3.82 15.54
CA GLN A 61 -2.71 3.37 15.46
C GLN A 61 -3.38 3.98 14.22
N GLY A 62 -3.58 3.17 13.18
CA GLY A 62 -4.42 3.56 12.05
C GLY A 62 -4.19 2.72 10.80
N PHE A 63 -4.94 1.61 10.67
CA PHE A 63 -5.28 1.09 9.35
C PHE A 63 -6.57 1.78 8.92
N SER A 64 -6.49 2.83 8.10
CA SER A 64 -7.69 3.31 7.42
C SER A 64 -7.86 2.50 6.16
N ALA A 65 -8.63 1.40 6.26
CA ALA A 65 -8.93 0.53 5.14
C ALA A 65 -9.20 1.37 3.87
N PRO A 66 -8.53 1.07 2.75
CA PRO A 66 -8.65 1.88 1.57
C PRO A 66 -10.12 1.99 1.15
N ALA A 67 -10.63 3.21 0.97
CA ALA A 67 -12.06 3.49 0.70
C ALA A 67 -12.50 3.06 -0.72
N HIS A 68 -11.97 1.97 -1.26
CA HIS A 68 -12.26 1.47 -2.60
C HIS A 68 -13.25 0.30 -2.54
N GLN A 69 -14.49 0.62 -2.18
CA GLN A 69 -15.69 -0.11 -2.64
C GLN A 69 -16.97 0.58 -2.15
N ARG A 70 -17.29 1.75 -2.71
CA ARG A 70 -18.68 2.23 -2.75
C ARG A 70 -19.01 2.79 -4.14
N ARG A 71 -19.10 1.87 -5.11
CA ARG A 71 -20.13 1.84 -6.18
C ARG A 71 -19.75 0.77 -7.21
N ALA A 72 -20.09 -0.47 -6.92
CA ALA A 72 -20.43 -1.43 -7.96
C ALA A 72 -21.92 -1.74 -7.77
N GLY A 73 -22.74 -1.33 -8.75
CA GLY A 73 -24.10 -1.85 -8.95
C GLY A 73 -25.18 -1.37 -7.99
N GLY A 74 -25.70 -0.16 -8.21
CA GLY A 74 -27.09 0.11 -7.84
C GLY A 74 -27.99 -0.83 -8.62
N ALA A 75 -28.82 -1.59 -7.91
CA ALA A 75 -29.88 -2.40 -8.47
C ALA A 75 -30.79 -1.54 -9.36
N ARG A 76 -30.94 -1.94 -10.62
CA ARG A 76 -32.17 -1.81 -11.42
C ARG A 76 -32.27 -3.01 -12.33
#